data_AF-A0A8J7PPR6-F1
#
_entry.id   AF-A0A8J7PPR6-F1
#
_cell.length_a   1.000
_cell.length_b   1.000
_cell.length_c   1.000
_cell.angle_alpha   90.00
_cell.angle_beta   90.00
_cell.angle_gamma   90.00
#
_symmetry.space_group_name_H-M   'P 1'
#
loop_
_entity.id
_entity.type
_entity.pdbx_description
1 polymer ?
#
loop_
_entity_poly.entity_id
_entity_poly.type
_entity_poly.pdbx_seq_one_letter_code
_entity_poly.pdbx_strand_id
1 'polypeptide(L)'
;MAGVLDLNLIHLFTFYLAAVFLLSTVRRLRQYHDVAQLALAAPNRWPRVLEQLRGHWIMFLTWATLRPAAVALGLLVVQMICSRLIWPTANLTLRSLLDEWWLTPFVLTALAAMLAVDLYFIIRVGDIGRRETEVYLDEAEHWLTSWKAPVINLVTLGYINPRQMVAVEVKKAVEEGRGLLHRTLWWVSAQAALRTLYGLTLWVAWAIHTAPPAPLAADPPTAMLHVPASPTGSAE
;
A
#
# COMPACT_ATOMS: atom_id res chain seq x y z
N MET A 1 -8.51 5.09 -33.82
CA MET A 1 -8.90 5.21 -32.38
C MET A 1 -7.75 4.66 -31.53
N ALA A 2 -6.79 5.51 -31.19
CA ALA A 2 -5.56 5.17 -30.45
C ALA A 2 -5.71 5.51 -28.95
N GLY A 3 -6.75 4.99 -28.30
CA GLY A 3 -7.19 5.51 -26.99
C GLY A 3 -6.68 4.72 -25.78
N VAL A 4 -6.94 3.42 -25.74
CA VAL A 4 -6.72 2.56 -24.56
C VAL A 4 -5.88 1.33 -24.88
N LEU A 5 -5.99 0.81 -26.11
CA LEU A 5 -5.30 -0.42 -26.51
C LEU A 5 -3.78 -0.23 -26.66
N ASP A 6 -3.34 1.00 -26.92
CA ASP A 6 -1.93 1.33 -27.13
C ASP A 6 -1.25 1.83 -25.83
N LEU A 7 -1.96 1.78 -24.69
CA LEU A 7 -1.40 2.13 -23.38
C LEU A 7 -0.36 1.10 -22.95
N ASN A 8 0.80 1.59 -22.54
CA ASN A 8 1.85 0.77 -21.94
C ASN A 8 1.44 0.36 -20.52
N LEU A 9 1.15 -0.93 -20.34
CA LEU A 9 0.68 -1.53 -19.09
C LEU A 9 1.71 -1.44 -17.96
N ILE A 10 3.01 -1.53 -18.26
CA ILE A 10 4.09 -1.44 -17.26
C ILE A 10 4.16 -0.03 -16.67
N HIS A 11 4.04 0.98 -17.53
CA HIS A 11 4.03 2.38 -17.10
C HIS A 11 2.73 2.73 -16.37
N LEU A 12 1.59 2.24 -16.86
CA LEU A 12 0.30 2.39 -16.19
C LEU A 12 0.33 1.77 -14.79
N PHE A 13 0.92 0.58 -14.63
CA PHE A 13 1.07 -0.06 -13.33
C PHE A 13 1.97 0.75 -12.39
N THR A 14 3.05 1.34 -12.90
CA THR A 14 3.93 2.22 -12.10
C THR A 14 3.16 3.45 -11.60
N PHE A 15 2.37 4.08 -12.48
CA PHE A 15 1.48 5.18 -12.10
C PHE A 15 0.44 4.75 -11.06
N TYR A 16 -0.17 3.59 -11.24
CA TYR A 16 -1.11 3.01 -10.29
C TYR A 16 -0.48 2.79 -8.91
N LEU A 17 0.72 2.19 -8.82
CA LEU A 17 1.43 2.01 -7.56
C LEU A 17 1.68 3.35 -6.86
N ALA A 18 2.10 4.38 -7.61
CA ALA A 18 2.33 5.71 -7.07
C ALA A 18 1.03 6.33 -6.54
N ALA A 19 -0.07 6.23 -7.29
CA ALA A 19 -1.37 6.76 -6.89
C ALA A 19 -1.90 6.07 -5.62
N VAL A 20 -1.84 4.74 -5.57
CA VAL A 20 -2.28 3.97 -4.41
C VAL A 20 -1.39 4.22 -3.18
N PHE A 21 -0.07 4.33 -3.38
CA PHE A 21 0.86 4.71 -2.31
C PHE A 21 0.53 6.09 -1.74
N LEU A 22 0.30 7.09 -2.60
CA LEU A 22 -0.05 8.43 -2.19
C LEU A 22 -1.39 8.47 -1.44
N LEU A 23 -2.43 7.84 -2.01
CA LEU A 23 -3.76 7.76 -1.39
C LEU A 23 -3.70 7.08 -0.02
N SER A 24 -2.95 5.98 0.08
CA SER A 24 -2.75 5.25 1.33
C SER A 24 -2.00 6.10 2.37
N THR A 25 -0.99 6.85 1.94
CA THR A 25 -0.19 7.72 2.81
C THR A 25 -1.04 8.87 3.36
N VAL A 26 -1.80 9.56 2.51
CA VAL A 26 -2.68 10.66 2.93
C VAL A 26 -3.72 10.19 3.95
N ARG A 27 -4.32 9.01 3.73
CA ARG A 27 -5.29 8.43 4.67
C ARG A 27 -4.65 8.07 6.00
N ARG A 28 -3.48 7.43 5.98
CA ARG A 28 -2.73 7.10 7.20
C ARG A 28 -2.32 8.35 7.98
N LEU A 29 -1.92 9.42 7.30
CA LEU A 29 -1.59 10.70 7.96
C LEU A 29 -2.78 11.28 8.73
N ARG A 30 -3.99 11.24 8.15
CA ARG A 30 -5.21 11.66 8.87
C ARG A 30 -5.46 10.78 10.10
N GLN A 31 -5.36 9.46 9.94
CA GLN A 31 -5.53 8.52 11.03
C GLN A 31 -4.50 8.73 12.16
N TYR A 32 -3.23 8.98 11.83
CA TYR A 32 -2.21 9.30 12.83
C TYR A 32 -2.46 10.64 13.50
N HIS A 33 -2.93 11.63 12.76
CA HIS A 33 -3.31 12.91 13.34
C HIS A 33 -4.43 12.74 14.38
N ASP A 34 -5.46 11.95 14.08
CA ASP A 34 -6.57 11.70 15.01
C ASP A 34 -6.11 10.94 16.25
N VAL A 35 -5.30 9.90 16.06
CA VAL A 35 -4.71 9.13 17.17
C VAL A 35 -3.74 10.00 17.99
N ALA A 36 -2.95 10.85 17.36
CA ALA A 36 -2.03 11.77 18.04
C ALA A 36 -2.81 12.79 18.87
N GLN A 37 -3.89 13.36 18.36
CA GLN A 37 -4.75 14.26 19.12
C GLN A 37 -5.39 13.55 20.33
N LEU A 38 -5.83 12.30 20.16
CA LEU A 38 -6.32 11.48 21.27
C LEU A 38 -5.23 11.25 22.32
N ALA A 39 -4.03 10.86 21.89
CA ALA A 39 -2.89 10.59 22.77
C ALA A 39 -2.40 11.84 23.50
N LEU A 40 -2.43 13.01 22.87
CA LEU A 40 -2.09 14.30 23.47
C LEU A 40 -3.14 14.77 24.49
N ALA A 41 -4.43 14.48 24.26
CA ALA A 41 -5.50 14.80 25.21
C ALA A 41 -5.58 13.82 26.39
N ALA A 42 -5.14 12.57 26.18
CA ALA A 42 -5.26 11.49 27.15
C ALA A 42 -4.58 11.72 28.52
N PRO A 43 -3.37 12.29 28.66
CA PRO A 43 -2.77 12.48 29.98
C PRO A 43 -3.57 13.43 30.89
N ASN A 44 -4.38 14.33 30.32
CA ASN A 44 -5.22 15.25 31.09
C ASN A 44 -6.66 14.73 31.27
N ARG A 45 -7.21 14.00 30.29
CA ARG A 45 -8.60 13.46 30.35
C ARG A 45 -8.72 12.07 30.97
N TRP A 46 -7.78 11.15 30.72
CA TRP A 46 -7.90 9.73 31.10
C TRP A 46 -6.60 9.17 31.74
N PRO A 47 -6.13 9.74 32.86
CA PRO A 47 -4.84 9.37 33.45
C PRO A 47 -4.78 7.90 33.88
N ARG A 48 -5.87 7.33 34.43
CA ARG A 48 -5.87 5.94 34.94
C ARG A 48 -5.94 4.91 33.82
N VAL A 49 -6.73 5.20 32.79
CA VAL A 49 -6.77 4.36 31.58
C VAL A 49 -5.41 4.34 30.88
N LEU A 50 -4.74 5.50 30.82
CA LEU A 50 -3.42 5.62 30.19
C LEU A 50 -2.33 4.83 30.93
N GLU A 51 -2.39 4.77 32.27
CA GLU A 51 -1.47 3.97 33.08
C GLU A 51 -1.55 2.47 32.75
N GLN A 52 -2.77 1.96 32.51
CA GLN A 52 -3.00 0.57 32.09
C GLN A 52 -2.50 0.30 30.66
N LEU A 53 -2.65 1.28 29.76
CA LEU A 53 -2.29 1.15 28.34
C LEU A 53 -0.79 1.34 28.06
N ARG A 54 -0.08 2.09 28.90
CA ARG A 54 1.32 2.52 28.68
C ARG A 54 2.28 1.36 28.44
N GLY A 55 2.00 0.19 29.04
CA GLY A 55 2.81 -1.03 28.86
C GLY A 55 2.73 -1.66 27.47
N HIS A 56 1.68 -1.40 26.69
CA HIS A 56 1.41 -2.10 25.42
C HIS A 56 1.39 -1.17 24.19
N TRP A 57 1.13 0.13 24.35
CA TRP A 57 0.86 1.03 23.23
C TRP A 57 2.06 1.32 22.31
N ILE A 58 3.26 1.49 22.90
CA ILE A 58 4.47 1.91 22.16
C ILE A 58 4.94 0.86 21.15
N MET A 59 4.75 -0.43 21.46
CA MET A 59 5.12 -1.53 20.56
C MET A 59 4.18 -1.64 19.35
N PHE A 60 2.91 -1.25 19.52
CA PHE A 60 1.92 -1.32 18.44
C PHE A 60 2.01 -0.15 17.45
N LEU A 61 2.39 1.04 17.93
CA LEU A 61 2.27 2.26 17.13
C LEU A 61 3.34 2.44 16.04
N THR A 62 4.53 1.85 16.21
CA THR A 62 5.67 2.09 15.31
C THR A 62 5.90 0.96 14.29
N TRP A 63 5.70 -0.30 14.65
CA TRP A 63 6.10 -1.41 13.77
C TRP A 63 4.99 -1.92 12.84
N ALA A 64 3.74 -1.93 13.32
CA ALA A 64 2.60 -2.35 12.49
C ALA A 64 2.28 -1.34 11.38
N THR A 65 2.69 -0.10 11.57
CA THR A 65 2.43 1.07 10.73
C THR A 65 3.52 1.29 9.69
N LEU A 66 4.78 1.12 10.08
CA LEU A 66 5.94 1.33 9.22
C LEU A 66 6.11 0.23 8.17
N ARG A 67 5.88 -1.03 8.54
CA ARG A 67 6.08 -2.18 7.63
C ARG A 67 5.24 -2.11 6.34
N PRO A 68 3.91 -1.86 6.40
CA PRO A 68 3.10 -1.70 5.18
C PRO A 68 3.62 -0.60 4.25
N ALA A 69 3.99 0.55 4.83
CA ALA A 69 4.48 1.70 4.07
C ALA A 69 5.83 1.40 3.42
N ALA A 70 6.74 0.76 4.16
CA ALA A 70 8.05 0.36 3.66
C ALA A 70 7.94 -0.67 2.51
N VAL A 71 7.04 -1.65 2.63
CA VAL A 71 6.82 -2.64 1.56
C VAL A 71 6.24 -1.97 0.31
N ALA A 72 5.23 -1.11 0.46
CA ALA A 72 4.65 -0.40 -0.68
C ALA A 72 5.65 0.55 -1.37
N LEU A 73 6.43 1.28 -0.57
CA LEU A 73 7.50 2.15 -1.08
C LEU A 73 8.60 1.34 -1.78
N GLY A 74 9.02 0.23 -1.17
CA GLY A 74 10.02 -0.67 -1.77
C GLY A 74 9.56 -1.22 -3.11
N LEU A 75 8.31 -1.70 -3.20
CA LEU A 75 7.73 -2.18 -4.46
C LEU A 75 7.68 -1.07 -5.51
N LEU A 76 7.26 0.14 -5.13
CA LEU A 76 7.23 1.29 -6.04
C LEU A 76 8.62 1.66 -6.56
N VAL A 77 9.62 1.74 -5.67
CA VAL A 77 11.00 2.08 -6.03
C VAL A 77 11.59 1.02 -6.95
N VAL A 78 11.44 -0.27 -6.62
CA VAL A 78 11.92 -1.37 -7.46
C VAL A 78 11.27 -1.32 -8.84
N GLN A 79 9.93 -1.18 -8.89
CA GLN A 79 9.22 -1.06 -10.16
C GLN A 79 9.69 0.16 -10.98
N MET A 80 9.94 1.30 -10.32
CA MET A 80 10.43 2.52 -10.97
C MET A 80 11.85 2.33 -11.53
N ILE A 81 12.75 1.68 -10.78
CA ILE A 81 14.11 1.36 -11.24
C ILE A 81 14.05 0.40 -12.44
N CYS A 82 13.30 -0.69 -12.35
CA CYS A 82 13.19 -1.65 -13.45
C CYS A 82 12.63 -0.99 -14.73
N SER A 83 11.56 -0.20 -14.61
CA SER A 83 10.88 0.43 -15.75
C SER A 83 11.64 1.59 -16.37
N ARG A 84 12.37 2.39 -15.59
CA ARG A 84 13.04 3.61 -16.10
C ARG A 84 14.54 3.47 -16.28
N LEU A 85 15.22 2.70 -15.44
CA LEU A 85 16.69 2.62 -15.46
C LEU A 85 17.18 1.37 -16.17
N ILE A 86 16.58 0.20 -15.90
CA ILE A 86 17.08 -1.07 -16.44
C ILE A 86 16.51 -1.34 -17.84
N TRP A 87 15.20 -1.18 -18.03
CA TRP A 87 14.53 -1.42 -19.31
C TRP A 87 13.62 -0.25 -19.73
N PRO A 88 14.20 0.92 -20.07
CA PRO A 88 13.42 2.10 -20.47
C PRO A 88 12.59 1.89 -21.74
N THR A 89 12.97 0.93 -22.59
CA THR A 89 12.27 0.57 -23.83
C THR A 89 11.17 -0.48 -23.62
N ALA A 90 10.92 -0.92 -22.39
CA ALA A 90 9.90 -1.93 -22.09
C ALA A 90 8.50 -1.41 -22.42
N ASN A 91 7.97 -1.85 -23.56
CA ASN A 91 6.65 -1.50 -24.05
C ASN A 91 5.79 -2.76 -24.19
N LEU A 92 4.85 -2.91 -23.26
CA LEU A 92 3.80 -3.92 -23.33
C LEU A 92 2.46 -3.19 -23.47
N THR A 93 1.89 -3.21 -24.68
CA THR A 93 0.60 -2.60 -24.95
C THR A 93 -0.54 -3.57 -24.61
N LEU A 94 -1.72 -3.05 -24.34
CA LEU A 94 -2.90 -3.90 -24.14
C LEU A 94 -3.23 -4.68 -25.42
N ARG A 95 -3.01 -4.09 -26.60
CA ARG A 95 -3.14 -4.77 -27.89
C ARG A 95 -2.23 -5.98 -28.00
N SER A 96 -0.92 -5.81 -27.75
CA SER A 96 0.04 -6.92 -27.80
C SER A 96 -0.29 -8.03 -26.80
N LEU A 97 -0.85 -7.67 -25.64
CA LEU A 97 -1.29 -8.66 -24.66
C LEU A 97 -2.47 -9.48 -25.17
N LEU A 98 -3.45 -8.84 -25.83
CA LEU A 98 -4.63 -9.51 -26.39
C LEU A 98 -4.29 -10.42 -27.57
N ASP A 99 -3.23 -10.10 -28.33
CA ASP A 99 -2.69 -10.99 -29.36
C ASP A 99 -2.18 -12.31 -28.74
N GLU A 100 -1.66 -12.24 -27.50
CA GLU A 100 -1.30 -13.41 -26.69
C GLU A 100 -2.47 -13.86 -25.80
N TRP A 101 -3.47 -14.47 -26.47
CA TRP A 101 -4.73 -14.90 -25.85
C TRP A 101 -4.56 -15.81 -24.61
N TRP A 102 -3.46 -16.56 -24.51
CA TRP A 102 -3.19 -17.48 -23.41
C TRP A 102 -2.63 -16.78 -22.15
N LEU A 103 -1.88 -15.68 -22.31
CA LEU A 103 -1.36 -14.85 -21.21
C LEU A 103 -2.41 -13.89 -20.66
N THR A 104 -3.27 -13.39 -21.54
CA THR A 104 -4.38 -12.48 -21.21
C THR A 104 -5.17 -12.88 -19.96
N PRO A 105 -5.73 -14.12 -19.84
CA PRO A 105 -6.52 -14.49 -18.68
C PRO A 105 -5.72 -14.41 -17.38
N PHE A 106 -4.43 -14.80 -17.37
CA PHE A 106 -3.59 -14.71 -16.16
C PHE A 106 -3.38 -13.26 -15.71
N VAL A 107 -3.04 -12.37 -16.65
CA VAL A 107 -2.81 -10.95 -16.36
C VAL A 107 -4.11 -10.28 -15.89
N LEU A 108 -5.24 -10.57 -16.54
CA LEU A 108 -6.54 -10.01 -16.16
C LEU A 108 -7.04 -10.54 -14.82
N THR A 109 -6.86 -11.83 -14.52
CA THR A 109 -7.22 -12.39 -13.21
C THR A 109 -6.36 -11.77 -12.09
N ALA A 110 -5.05 -11.60 -12.31
CA ALA A 110 -4.17 -10.94 -11.35
C ALA A 110 -4.56 -9.46 -11.14
N LEU A 111 -4.87 -8.73 -12.22
CA LEU A 111 -5.36 -7.35 -12.17
C LEU A 111 -6.67 -7.25 -11.37
N ALA A 112 -7.65 -8.10 -11.69
CA ALA A 112 -8.94 -8.10 -11.04
C ALA A 112 -8.82 -8.40 -9.53
N ALA A 113 -8.02 -9.41 -9.16
CA ALA A 113 -7.76 -9.75 -7.77
C ALA A 113 -7.09 -8.60 -7.01
N MET A 114 -6.07 -7.98 -7.61
CA MET A 114 -5.38 -6.81 -7.05
C MET A 114 -6.35 -5.64 -6.82
N LEU A 115 -7.13 -5.26 -7.85
CA LEU A 115 -8.07 -4.14 -7.76
C LEU A 115 -9.18 -4.41 -6.75
N ALA A 116 -9.72 -5.63 -6.69
CA ALA A 116 -10.77 -6.00 -5.75
C ALA A 116 -10.31 -5.85 -4.30
N VAL A 117 -9.11 -6.34 -3.97
CA VAL A 117 -8.54 -6.20 -2.62
C VAL A 117 -8.24 -4.72 -2.32
N ASP A 118 -7.63 -3.99 -3.24
CA ASP A 118 -7.32 -2.57 -3.02
C ASP A 118 -8.58 -1.73 -2.80
N LEU A 119 -9.63 -1.96 -3.60
CA LEU A 119 -10.90 -1.27 -3.45
C LEU A 119 -11.59 -1.63 -2.14
N TYR A 120 -11.57 -2.90 -1.74
CA TYR A 120 -12.08 -3.34 -0.45
C TYR A 120 -11.40 -2.59 0.71
N PHE A 121 -10.07 -2.47 0.67
CA PHE A 121 -9.30 -1.70 1.66
C PHE A 121 -9.67 -0.22 1.68
N ILE A 122 -9.85 0.36 0.49
CA ILE A 122 -10.23 1.77 0.34
C ILE A 122 -11.63 2.04 0.92
N ILE A 123 -12.57 1.12 0.75
CA ILE A 123 -13.95 1.32 1.22
C ILE A 123 -14.10 0.97 2.70
N ARG A 124 -13.49 -0.14 3.15
CA ARG A 124 -13.81 -0.72 4.46
C ARG A 124 -12.95 -0.20 5.61
N VAL A 125 -11.70 0.19 5.37
CA VAL A 125 -10.70 0.45 6.44
C VAL A 125 -10.62 1.95 6.80
N GLY A 126 -11.64 2.74 6.45
CA GLY A 126 -11.52 4.20 6.36
C GLY A 126 -11.83 5.03 7.61
N ASP A 127 -12.46 4.49 8.66
CA ASP A 127 -13.00 5.34 9.72
C ASP A 127 -12.70 4.80 11.13
N ILE A 128 -11.86 5.53 11.87
CA ILE A 128 -11.79 5.40 13.32
C ILE A 128 -12.69 6.50 13.87
N GLY A 129 -13.84 6.10 14.42
CA GLY A 129 -14.77 7.00 15.08
C GLY A 129 -14.13 7.60 16.32
N ARG A 130 -13.38 8.70 16.16
CA ARG A 130 -12.71 9.38 17.27
C ARG A 130 -13.69 9.71 18.38
N ARG A 131 -14.85 10.28 18.05
CA ARG A 131 -15.89 10.64 19.02
C ARG A 131 -16.39 9.43 19.81
N GLU A 132 -16.63 8.32 19.12
CA GLU A 132 -17.06 7.08 19.75
C GLU A 132 -15.97 6.53 20.68
N THR A 133 -14.71 6.58 20.25
CA THR A 133 -13.55 6.20 21.07
C THR A 133 -13.43 7.09 22.31
N GLU A 134 -13.62 8.40 22.18
CA GLU A 134 -13.60 9.34 23.32
C GLU A 134 -14.71 9.04 24.33
N VAL A 135 -15.92 8.72 23.87
CA VAL A 135 -17.05 8.36 24.75
C VAL A 135 -16.74 7.10 25.56
N TYR A 136 -16.20 6.05 24.92
CA TYR A 136 -15.82 4.83 25.62
C TYR A 136 -14.70 5.06 26.64
N LEU A 137 -13.72 5.91 26.32
CA LEU A 137 -12.64 6.26 27.24
C LEU A 137 -13.14 7.10 28.43
N ASP A 138 -14.05 8.05 28.19
CA ASP A 138 -14.68 8.85 29.24
C ASP A 138 -15.46 7.97 30.22
N GLU A 139 -16.22 7.00 29.71
CA GLU A 139 -16.98 6.06 30.54
C GLU A 139 -16.05 5.18 31.38
N ALA A 140 -14.97 4.66 30.78
CA ALA A 140 -13.96 3.88 31.50
C ALA A 140 -13.30 4.68 32.63
N GLU A 141 -12.85 5.91 32.36
CA GLU A 141 -12.24 6.77 33.38
C GLU A 141 -13.25 7.15 34.48
N HIS A 142 -14.51 7.39 34.13
CA HIS A 142 -15.57 7.68 35.10
C HIS A 142 -15.71 6.54 36.12
N TRP A 143 -15.81 5.29 35.67
CA TRP A 143 -15.95 4.15 36.57
C TRP A 143 -14.69 3.88 37.42
N LEU A 144 -13.51 4.17 36.88
CA LEU A 144 -12.25 4.04 37.62
C LEU A 144 -12.09 5.10 38.72
N THR A 145 -12.57 6.33 38.50
CA THR A 145 -12.46 7.44 39.44
C THR A 145 -13.65 7.55 40.39
N SER A 146 -14.84 7.10 39.97
CA SER A 146 -16.09 7.27 40.71
C SER A 146 -16.07 6.60 42.08
N TRP A 147 -16.58 7.32 43.08
CA TRP A 147 -16.83 6.84 44.43
C TRP A 147 -18.01 5.85 44.49
N LYS A 148 -18.84 5.78 43.44
CA LYS A 148 -19.96 4.83 43.37
C LYS A 148 -19.49 3.39 43.22
N ALA A 149 -18.30 3.17 42.66
CA ALA A 149 -17.75 1.83 42.47
C ALA A 149 -17.59 1.03 43.79
N PRO A 150 -16.97 1.58 44.87
CA PRO A 150 -16.91 0.87 46.16
C PRO A 150 -18.29 0.72 46.82
N VAL A 151 -19.24 1.63 46.59
CA VAL A 151 -20.61 1.50 47.12
C VAL A 151 -21.35 0.35 46.45
N ILE A 152 -21.25 0.22 45.12
CA ILE A 152 -21.84 -0.90 44.39
C ILE A 152 -21.20 -2.21 44.85
N ASN A 153 -19.88 -2.24 45.05
CA ASN A 153 -19.19 -3.41 45.59
C ASN A 153 -19.72 -3.78 46.98
N LEU A 154 -19.92 -2.80 47.87
CA LEU A 154 -20.48 -3.02 49.19
C LEU A 154 -21.93 -3.52 49.15
N VAL A 155 -22.79 -2.88 48.34
CA VAL A 155 -24.21 -3.22 48.20
C VAL A 155 -24.40 -4.60 47.57
N THR A 156 -23.52 -4.98 46.65
CA THR A 156 -23.50 -6.32 46.05
C THR A 156 -22.75 -7.35 46.91
N LEU A 157 -22.38 -7.00 48.14
CA LEU A 157 -21.65 -7.87 49.08
C LEU A 157 -20.37 -8.48 48.49
N GLY A 158 -19.67 -7.75 47.63
CA GLY A 158 -18.47 -8.25 46.95
C GLY A 158 -18.72 -8.98 45.63
N TYR A 159 -19.98 -9.22 45.24
CA TYR A 159 -20.30 -9.98 44.03
C TYR A 159 -19.87 -9.25 42.75
N ILE A 160 -19.98 -7.92 42.72
CA ILE A 160 -19.57 -7.09 41.58
C ILE A 160 -18.52 -6.08 42.04
N ASN A 161 -17.31 -6.16 41.49
CA ASN A 161 -16.29 -5.13 41.67
C ASN A 161 -16.08 -4.34 40.36
N PRO A 162 -16.74 -3.17 40.20
CA PRO A 162 -16.73 -2.42 38.95
C PRO A 162 -15.33 -2.03 38.48
N ARG A 163 -14.40 -1.77 39.41
CA ARG A 163 -13.01 -1.41 39.06
C ARG A 163 -12.24 -2.59 38.46
N GLN A 164 -12.41 -3.79 39.04
CA GLN A 164 -11.82 -5.00 38.46
C GLN A 164 -12.48 -5.34 37.12
N MET A 165 -13.80 -5.18 37.00
CA MET A 165 -14.51 -5.43 35.76
C MET A 165 -14.02 -4.53 34.62
N VAL A 166 -13.89 -3.21 34.86
CA VAL A 166 -13.33 -2.28 33.86
C VAL A 166 -11.88 -2.63 33.53
N ALA A 167 -11.04 -2.95 34.53
CA ALA A 167 -9.66 -3.35 34.26
C ALA A 167 -9.54 -4.63 33.42
N VAL A 168 -10.42 -5.62 33.65
CA VAL A 168 -10.49 -6.85 32.86
C VAL A 168 -10.96 -6.55 31.44
N GLU A 169 -11.98 -5.70 31.27
CA GLU A 169 -12.50 -5.36 29.94
C GLU A 169 -11.47 -4.55 29.13
N VAL A 170 -10.77 -3.60 29.75
CA VAL A 170 -9.65 -2.88 29.11
C VAL A 170 -8.54 -3.85 28.70
N LYS A 171 -8.17 -4.79 29.57
CA LYS A 171 -7.16 -5.81 29.22
C LYS A 171 -7.62 -6.68 28.05
N LYS A 172 -8.87 -7.13 28.07
CA LYS A 172 -9.47 -7.93 26.99
C LYS A 172 -9.49 -7.16 25.67
N ALA A 173 -9.86 -5.88 25.69
CA ALA A 173 -9.83 -5.02 24.51
C ALA A 173 -8.40 -4.88 23.93
N VAL A 174 -7.38 -4.80 24.78
CA VAL A 174 -5.97 -4.78 24.35
C VAL A 174 -5.57 -6.12 23.72
N GLU A 175 -5.98 -7.25 24.31
CA GLU A 175 -5.71 -8.59 23.76
C GLU A 175 -6.42 -8.83 22.42
N GLU A 176 -7.70 -8.43 22.30
CA GLU A 176 -8.45 -8.46 21.05
C GLU A 176 -7.82 -7.55 19.98
N GLY A 177 -7.32 -6.38 20.40
CA GLY A 177 -6.55 -5.48 19.55
C GLY A 177 -5.34 -6.15 18.89
N ARG A 178 -4.63 -7.04 19.61
CA ARG A 178 -3.53 -7.83 19.04
C ARG A 178 -4.00 -8.77 17.93
N GLY A 179 -5.15 -9.41 18.11
CA GLY A 179 -5.77 -10.27 17.10
C GLY A 179 -6.16 -9.50 15.83
N LEU A 180 -6.77 -8.31 16.01
CA LEU A 180 -7.09 -7.40 14.91
C LEU A 180 -5.85 -6.96 14.15
N LEU A 181 -4.76 -6.64 14.86
CA LEU A 181 -3.50 -6.25 14.22
C LEU A 181 -2.87 -7.38 13.42
N HIS A 182 -2.88 -8.62 13.94
CA HIS A 182 -2.42 -9.77 13.17
C HIS A 182 -3.22 -9.95 11.87
N ARG A 183 -4.55 -9.83 11.95
CA ARG A 183 -5.43 -9.90 10.78
C ARG A 183 -5.15 -8.77 9.78
N THR A 184 -4.95 -7.54 10.26
CA THR A 184 -4.59 -6.41 9.40
C THR A 184 -3.24 -6.62 8.73
N LEU A 185 -2.24 -7.15 9.45
CA LEU A 185 -0.92 -7.48 8.88
C LEU A 185 -1.01 -8.57 7.80
N TRP A 186 -1.83 -9.60 8.03
CA TRP A 186 -2.08 -10.63 7.03
C TRP A 186 -2.64 -10.04 5.74
N TRP A 187 -3.65 -9.18 5.85
CA TRP A 187 -4.25 -8.54 4.68
C TRP A 187 -3.30 -7.59 3.96
N VAL A 188 -2.54 -6.78 4.68
CA VAL A 188 -1.51 -5.91 4.06
C VAL A 188 -0.52 -6.76 3.28
N SER A 189 -0.11 -7.90 3.84
CA SER A 189 0.81 -8.83 3.18
C SER A 189 0.20 -9.43 1.92
N ALA A 190 -1.08 -9.86 1.99
CA ALA A 190 -1.83 -10.35 0.82
C ALA A 190 -1.94 -9.28 -0.27
N GLN A 191 -2.22 -8.03 0.11
CA GLN A 191 -2.32 -6.89 -0.80
C GLN A 191 -0.98 -6.61 -1.51
N ALA A 192 0.13 -6.61 -0.77
CA ALA A 192 1.47 -6.45 -1.35
C ALA A 192 1.85 -7.63 -2.27
N ALA A 193 1.50 -8.85 -1.87
CA ALA A 193 1.73 -10.05 -2.68
C ALA A 193 0.97 -9.98 -4.00
N LEU A 194 -0.31 -9.57 -4.01
CA LEU A 194 -1.10 -9.42 -5.23
C LEU A 194 -0.51 -8.39 -6.19
N ARG A 195 -0.05 -7.24 -5.69
CA ARG A 195 0.63 -6.23 -6.53
C ARG A 195 1.93 -6.76 -7.10
N THR A 196 2.69 -7.49 -6.28
CA THR A 196 3.95 -8.11 -6.72
C THR A 196 3.69 -9.15 -7.80
N LEU A 197 2.71 -10.03 -7.60
CA LEU A 197 2.29 -11.02 -8.58
C LEU A 197 1.84 -10.37 -9.89
N TYR A 198 0.99 -9.33 -9.82
CA TYR A 198 0.57 -8.62 -11.02
C TYR A 198 1.76 -7.96 -11.75
N GLY A 199 2.63 -7.26 -11.03
CA GLY A 199 3.85 -6.70 -11.61
C GLY A 199 4.72 -7.75 -12.29
N LEU A 200 4.96 -8.89 -11.63
CA LEU A 200 5.71 -10.01 -12.19
C LEU A 200 5.04 -10.57 -13.45
N THR A 201 3.71 -10.72 -13.46
CA THR A 201 3.00 -11.19 -14.67
C THR A 201 3.14 -10.24 -15.85
N LEU A 202 3.17 -8.92 -15.62
CA LEU A 202 3.45 -7.94 -16.67
C LEU A 202 4.87 -8.04 -17.20
N TRP A 203 5.86 -8.19 -16.32
CA TRP A 203 7.26 -8.34 -16.71
C TRP A 203 7.50 -9.65 -17.49
N VAL A 204 6.87 -10.75 -17.06
CA VAL A 204 6.92 -12.03 -17.78
C VAL A 204 6.24 -11.92 -19.15
N ALA A 205 5.06 -11.31 -19.22
CA ALA A 205 4.36 -11.09 -20.49
C ALA A 205 5.21 -10.25 -21.46
N TRP A 206 5.87 -9.20 -20.96
CA TRP A 206 6.79 -8.42 -21.78
C TRP A 206 8.01 -9.23 -22.24
N ALA A 207 8.64 -10.01 -21.35
CA ALA A 207 9.82 -10.81 -21.68
C ALA A 207 9.52 -11.93 -22.70
N ILE A 208 8.30 -12.48 -22.69
CA ILE A 208 7.85 -13.44 -23.70
C ILE A 208 7.57 -12.72 -25.02
N HIS A 209 6.96 -11.53 -24.94
CA HIS A 209 6.54 -10.76 -26.11
C HIS A 209 7.69 -10.03 -26.81
N THR A 210 8.89 -9.87 -26.23
CA THR A 210 9.99 -9.12 -26.85
C THR A 210 10.25 -9.65 -28.26
N ALA A 211 9.75 -8.91 -29.25
CA ALA A 211 9.94 -9.20 -30.66
C ALA A 211 11.45 -9.28 -30.94
N PRO A 212 11.89 -10.17 -31.86
CA PRO A 212 13.28 -10.18 -32.27
C PRO A 212 13.69 -8.75 -32.69
N PRO A 213 14.90 -8.30 -32.34
CA PRO A 213 15.37 -6.98 -32.73
C PRO A 213 15.13 -6.84 -34.23
N ALA A 214 14.51 -5.72 -34.64
CA ALA A 214 14.37 -5.41 -36.05
C ALA A 214 15.73 -5.64 -36.70
N PRO A 215 15.83 -6.46 -37.77
CA PRO A 215 17.11 -6.68 -38.43
C PRO A 215 17.70 -5.29 -38.67
N LEU A 216 18.92 -5.07 -38.17
CA LEU A 216 19.67 -3.83 -38.39
C LEU A 216 19.38 -3.42 -39.82
N ALA A 217 18.64 -2.32 -40.00
CA ALA A 217 18.31 -1.82 -41.32
C ALA A 217 19.66 -1.77 -42.03
N ALA A 218 19.84 -2.61 -43.06
CA ALA A 218 21.08 -2.67 -43.79
C ALA A 218 21.41 -1.22 -44.12
N ASP A 219 22.51 -0.70 -43.55
CA ASP A 219 22.90 0.67 -43.75
C ASP A 219 22.79 0.92 -45.26
N PRO A 220 22.02 1.92 -45.71
CA PRO A 220 21.91 2.19 -47.14
C PRO A 220 23.35 2.30 -47.65
N PRO A 221 23.70 1.54 -48.72
CA PRO A 221 25.08 1.35 -49.14
C PRO A 221 25.75 2.71 -49.14
N THR A 222 26.74 2.84 -48.27
CA THR A 222 27.51 4.05 -48.03
C THR A 222 27.68 4.74 -49.35
N ALA A 223 27.04 5.90 -49.51
CA ALA A 223 27.06 6.71 -50.71
C ALA A 223 28.50 6.68 -51.23
N MET A 224 28.70 6.05 -52.39
CA MET A 224 30.01 5.97 -53.01
C MET A 224 30.55 7.39 -53.04
N LEU A 225 31.66 7.60 -52.33
CA LEU A 225 32.47 8.80 -52.37
C LEU A 225 32.55 9.25 -53.84
N HIS A 226 31.90 10.37 -54.14
CA HIS A 226 31.99 11.00 -55.44
C HIS A 226 33.44 11.44 -55.60
N VAL A 227 34.26 10.63 -56.27
CA VAL A 227 35.62 10.99 -56.67
C VAL A 227 35.48 12.10 -57.72
N PRO A 228 35.97 13.32 -57.49
CA PRO A 228 35.97 14.35 -58.52
C PRO A 228 36.98 13.95 -59.60
N ALA A 229 36.54 14.02 -60.86
CA ALA A 229 37.39 13.75 -62.02
C ALA A 229 38.58 14.73 -62.05
N SER A 230 39.77 14.19 -62.30
CA SER A 230 40.99 14.98 -62.46
C SER A 230 40.89 15.89 -63.70
N PRO A 231 41.27 17.18 -63.62
CA PRO A 231 41.32 18.04 -64.78
C PRO A 231 42.48 17.58 -65.68
N THR A 232 42.13 17.11 -66.88
CA THR A 232 43.10 16.88 -67.96
C THR A 232 43.79 18.20 -68.28
N GLY A 233 45.09 18.25 -68.02
CA GLY A 233 45.95 19.35 -68.39
C GLY A 233 45.98 19.54 -69.90
N SER A 234 45.61 20.74 -70.34
CA SER A 234 46.00 21.29 -71.63
C SER A 234 47.40 21.88 -71.50
N ALA A 235 48.39 21.18 -72.03
CA ALA A 235 49.68 21.76 -72.37
C ALA A 235 50.02 21.33 -73.80
N GLU A 236 50.26 22.37 -74.60
CA GLU A 236 50.81 22.41 -75.97
C GLU A 236 49.86 22.11 -77.14
#